data_AF-A0A4R6Y290-F1
#
_entry.id   AF-A0A4R6Y290-F1
#
_cell.length_a   1.000
_cell.length_b   1.000
_cell.length_c   1.000
_cell.angle_alpha   90.00
_cell.angle_beta   90.00
_cell.angle_gamma   90.00
#
_symmetry.space_group_name_H-M   'P 1'
#
loop_
_entity.id
_entity.type
_entity.pdbx_description
1 polymer ?
#
loop_
_entity_poly.entity_id
_entity_poly.type
_entity_poly.pdbx_seq_one_letter_code
_entity_poly.pdbx_strand_id
1 'polypeptide(L)'
;MARKTIEQRLAELDAQRATLKARLSKQERANDTRRKVLLGALVLHRLENGKDEEFSRRLGEWLKRELPDFLTRPGDKELFADLLKPAAEPGGTDKGVSDA
;
A
#
# COMPACT_ATOMS: atom_id res chain seq x y z
N MET A 1 37.54 34.73 25.45
CA MET A 1 36.40 33.94 24.92
C MET A 1 35.14 34.80 25.01
N ALA A 2 34.72 35.43 23.91
CA ALA A 2 33.51 36.24 23.91
C ALA A 2 32.28 35.35 24.19
N ARG A 3 31.52 35.66 25.25
CA ARG A 3 30.25 34.96 25.52
C ARG A 3 29.28 35.28 24.39
N LYS A 4 28.77 34.24 23.72
CA LYS A 4 27.64 34.37 22.79
C LYS A 4 26.51 35.13 23.45
N THR A 5 25.90 36.08 22.72
CA THR A 5 24.73 36.82 23.19
C THR A 5 23.55 35.86 23.41
N ILE A 6 22.58 36.28 24.21
CA ILE A 6 21.39 35.46 24.48
C ILE A 6 20.64 35.15 23.17
N GLU A 7 20.56 36.12 22.26
CA GLU A 7 19.95 35.97 20.95
C GLU A 7 20.65 34.91 20.09
N GLN A 8 21.99 34.92 20.06
CA GLN A 8 22.76 33.91 19.32
C GLN A 8 22.52 32.51 19.87
N ARG A 9 22.40 32.36 21.20
CA ARG A 9 22.10 31.06 21.82
C ARG A 9 20.67 30.61 21.53
N LEU A 10 19.71 31.54 21.52
CA LEU A 10 18.32 31.25 21.18
C LEU A 10 18.21 30.75 19.73
N ALA A 11 18.85 31.46 18.79
CA ALA A 11 18.90 31.08 17.39
C ALA A 11 19.56 29.71 17.17
N GLU A 12 20.63 29.40 17.91
CA GLU A 12 21.28 28.08 17.86
C GLU A 12 20.36 26.96 18.36
N LEU A 13 19.65 27.19 19.46
CA LEU A 13 18.69 26.20 20.00
C LEU A 13 17.52 25.98 19.05
N ASP A 14 17.00 27.03 18.43
CA ASP A 14 15.93 26.91 17.45
C ASP A 14 16.38 26.16 16.18
N ALA A 15 17.59 26.41 15.70
CA ALA A 15 18.17 25.68 14.57
C ALA A 15 18.38 24.18 14.90
N GLN A 16 18.84 23.86 16.11
CA GLN A 16 18.98 22.49 16.58
C GLN A 16 17.61 21.79 16.67
N ARG A 17 16.60 22.46 17.25
CA ARG A 17 15.24 21.95 17.33
C ARG A 17 14.65 21.69 15.95
N ALA A 18 14.80 22.62 15.01
CA ALA A 18 14.33 22.47 13.64
C ALA A 18 14.97 21.25 12.96
N THR A 19 16.28 21.06 13.16
CA THR A 19 17.03 19.91 12.62
C THR A 19 16.52 18.59 13.19
N LEU A 20 16.31 18.51 14.51
CA LEU A 20 15.79 17.31 15.16
C LEU A 20 14.36 16.99 14.71
N LYS A 21 13.50 18.02 14.58
CA LYS A 21 12.13 17.85 14.09
C LYS A 21 12.11 17.35 12.64
N ALA A 22 12.98 17.87 11.78
CA ALA A 22 13.10 17.41 10.41
C ALA A 22 13.55 15.94 10.32
N ARG A 23 14.50 15.53 11.17
CA ARG A 23 14.94 14.12 11.26
C ARG A 23 13.82 13.21 11.75
N LEU A 24 13.08 13.63 12.78
CA LEU A 24 11.96 12.86 13.30
C LEU A 24 10.88 12.67 12.23
N SER A 25 10.46 13.74 11.55
CA SER A 25 9.48 13.67 10.47
C SER A 25 9.93 12.78 9.31
N LYS A 26 11.23 12.77 8.98
CA LYS A 26 11.79 11.84 7.99
C LYS A 26 11.66 10.39 8.45
N GLN A 27 11.97 10.10 9.71
CA GLN A 27 11.85 8.76 10.28
C GLN A 27 10.39 8.29 10.31
N GLU A 28 9.46 9.15 10.69
CA GLU A 28 8.03 8.85 10.73
C GLU A 28 7.50 8.49 9.34
N ARG A 29 7.85 9.27 8.31
CA ARG A 29 7.47 8.96 6.92
C ARG A 29 8.09 7.65 6.42
N ALA A 30 9.34 7.37 6.78
CA ALA A 30 10.00 6.11 6.43
C ALA A 30 9.30 4.91 7.10
N ASN A 31 8.96 5.03 8.38
CA ASN A 31 8.24 4.00 9.12
C ASN A 31 6.82 3.80 8.56
N ASP A 32 6.12 4.89 8.24
CA ASP A 32 4.78 4.84 7.66
C ASP A 32 4.78 4.14 6.30
N THR A 33 5.74 4.49 5.43
CA THR A 33 5.93 3.83 4.13
C THR A 33 6.21 2.33 4.33
N ARG A 34 7.12 1.98 5.24
CA ARG A 34 7.47 0.58 5.52
C ARG A 34 6.27 -0.22 6.01
N ARG A 35 5.49 0.35 6.93
CA ARG A 35 4.27 -0.29 7.46
C ARG A 35 3.24 -0.54 6.36
N LYS A 36 2.98 0.45 5.50
CA LYS A 36 2.04 0.32 4.38
C LYS A 36 2.47 -0.76 3.40
N VAL A 37 3.75 -0.79 3.03
CA VAL A 37 4.32 -1.80 2.13
C VAL A 37 4.23 -3.20 2.73
N LEU A 38 4.62 -3.38 4.00
CA LEU A 38 4.57 -4.69 4.66
C LEU A 38 3.14 -5.20 4.80
N LEU A 39 2.19 -4.33 5.13
CA LEU A 39 0.78 -4.71 5.22
C LEU A 39 0.24 -5.15 3.85
N GLY A 40 0.54 -4.38 2.79
CA GLY A 40 0.16 -4.74 1.42
C GLY A 40 0.76 -6.08 0.99
N ALA A 41 2.06 -6.30 1.24
CA ALA A 41 2.74 -7.54 0.91
C ALA A 41 2.13 -8.75 1.63
N LEU A 42 1.74 -8.61 2.90
CA LEU A 42 1.06 -9.66 3.65
C LEU A 42 -0.30 -10.01 3.04
N VAL A 43 -1.09 -9.00 2.65
CA VAL A 43 -2.40 -9.20 2.03
C VAL A 43 -2.26 -9.94 0.70
N LEU A 44 -1.32 -9.51 -0.16
CA LEU A 44 -1.04 -10.19 -1.44
C LEU A 44 -0.61 -11.63 -1.22
N HIS A 45 0.34 -11.86 -0.31
CA HIS A 45 0.79 -13.21 0.03
C HIS A 45 -0.37 -14.09 0.54
N ARG A 46 -1.33 -13.52 1.29
CA ARG A 46 -2.48 -14.27 1.79
C ARG A 46 -3.45 -14.65 0.67
N LEU A 47 -3.62 -13.81 -0.34
CA LEU A 47 -4.43 -14.12 -1.51
C LEU A 47 -3.81 -15.25 -2.35
N GLU A 48 -2.48 -15.27 -2.49
CA GLU A 48 -1.77 -16.25 -3.32
C GLU A 48 -1.54 -17.59 -2.60
N ASN A 49 -1.14 -17.55 -1.32
CA ASN A 49 -0.61 -18.70 -0.58
C ASN A 49 -1.41 -19.01 0.70
N GLY A 50 -2.63 -18.49 0.83
CA GLY A 50 -3.45 -18.66 2.01
C GLY A 50 -3.83 -20.12 2.25
N LYS A 51 -3.49 -20.66 3.43
CA LYS A 51 -3.95 -21.99 3.87
C LYS A 51 -5.47 -22.09 4.07
N ASP A 52 -6.14 -20.96 4.10
CA ASP A 52 -7.58 -20.82 4.28
C ASP A 52 -8.17 -20.18 3.00
N GLU A 53 -8.68 -21.05 2.13
CA GLU A 53 -9.22 -20.66 0.83
C GLU A 53 -10.48 -19.79 0.97
N GLU A 54 -11.31 -20.04 1.98
CA GLU A 54 -12.54 -19.25 2.20
C GLU A 54 -12.20 -17.82 2.62
N PHE A 55 -11.28 -17.64 3.56
CA PHE A 55 -10.83 -16.32 3.96
C PHE A 55 -10.19 -15.56 2.79
N SER A 56 -9.38 -16.25 1.99
CA SER A 56 -8.67 -15.65 0.85
C SER A 56 -9.66 -15.21 -0.24
N ARG A 57 -10.70 -16.02 -0.52
CA ARG A 57 -11.81 -15.66 -1.41
C ARG A 57 -12.56 -14.42 -0.90
N ARG A 58 -13.00 -14.43 0.37
CA ARG A 58 -13.73 -13.31 0.98
C ARG A 58 -12.92 -12.02 0.98
N LEU A 59 -11.62 -12.10 1.25
CA LEU A 59 -10.70 -10.97 1.21
C LEU A 59 -10.55 -10.43 -0.22
N GLY A 60 -10.43 -11.30 -1.22
CA GLY A 60 -10.37 -10.91 -2.63
C GLY A 60 -11.65 -10.20 -3.10
N GLU A 61 -12.82 -10.72 -2.74
CA GLU A 61 -14.12 -10.09 -3.03
C GLU A 61 -14.24 -8.71 -2.37
N TRP A 62 -13.82 -8.60 -1.11
CA TRP A 62 -13.78 -7.32 -0.41
C TRP A 62 -12.86 -6.32 -1.11
N LEU A 63 -11.63 -6.72 -1.48
CA LEU A 63 -10.68 -5.86 -2.19
C LEU A 63 -11.23 -5.39 -3.55
N LYS A 64 -11.88 -6.28 -4.31
CA LYS A 64 -12.51 -5.93 -5.59
C LYS A 64 -13.58 -4.85 -5.46
N ARG A 65 -14.29 -4.80 -4.33
CA ARG A 65 -15.30 -3.78 -4.06
C ARG A 65 -14.70 -2.47 -3.57
N GLU A 66 -13.74 -2.53 -2.64
CA GLU A 66 -13.24 -1.32 -1.98
C GLU A 66 -12.09 -0.62 -2.74
N LEU A 67 -11.22 -1.37 -3.43
CA LEU A 67 -10.07 -0.78 -4.15
C LEU A 67 -10.49 0.21 -5.26
N PRO A 68 -11.53 -0.03 -6.08
CA PRO A 68 -11.92 0.92 -7.12
C PRO A 68 -12.31 2.31 -6.59
N ASP A 69 -12.90 2.37 -5.39
CA ASP A 69 -13.30 3.61 -4.72
C ASP A 69 -12.12 4.24 -3.96
N PHE A 70 -11.22 3.42 -3.41
CA PHE A 70 -10.02 3.88 -2.72
C PHE A 70 -8.97 4.46 -3.70
N LEU A 71 -8.80 3.85 -4.87
CA LEU A 71 -7.84 4.27 -5.89
C LEU A 71 -8.42 5.43 -6.71
N THR A 72 -7.96 6.64 -6.43
CA THR A 72 -8.47 7.85 -7.08
C THR A 72 -7.81 8.13 -8.43
N ARG A 73 -6.61 7.60 -8.69
CA ARG A 73 -5.84 7.87 -9.91
C ARG A 73 -5.99 6.71 -10.90
N PRO A 74 -6.21 6.98 -12.20
CA PRO A 74 -6.33 5.93 -13.22
C PRO A 74 -5.10 5.02 -13.29
N GLY A 75 -3.89 5.59 -13.26
CA GLY A 75 -2.65 4.80 -13.30
C GLY A 75 -2.49 3.87 -12.09
N ASP A 76 -3.01 4.25 -10.92
CA ASP A 76 -2.99 3.36 -9.75
C ASP A 76 -3.96 2.19 -9.95
N LYS A 77 -5.12 2.39 -10.59
CA LYS A 77 -6.08 1.31 -10.89
C LYS A 77 -5.49 0.26 -11.83
N GLU A 78 -4.68 0.67 -12.79
CA GLU A 78 -4.00 -0.22 -13.74
C GLU A 78 -3.04 -1.20 -13.02
N LEU A 79 -2.37 -0.75 -11.95
CA LEU A 79 -1.48 -1.60 -11.15
C LEU A 79 -2.19 -2.76 -10.45
N PHE A 80 -3.52 -2.67 -10.26
CA PHE A 80 -4.33 -3.70 -9.61
C PHE A 80 -5.28 -4.41 -10.58
N ALA A 81 -5.11 -4.24 -11.90
CA ALA A 81 -6.02 -4.81 -12.89
C ALA A 81 -6.18 -6.34 -12.77
N ASP A 82 -5.10 -7.04 -12.41
CA ASP A 82 -5.08 -8.50 -12.24
C ASP A 82 -5.93 -8.94 -11.04
N LEU A 83 -5.95 -8.13 -9.99
CA LEU A 83 -6.77 -8.35 -8.80
C LEU A 83 -8.23 -7.92 -9.01
N LEU A 84 -8.46 -6.87 -9.81
CA LEU A 84 -9.78 -6.29 -10.05
C LEU A 84 -10.57 -7.07 -11.11
N LYS A 85 -9.91 -7.71 -12.07
CA LYS A 85 -10.60 -8.54 -13.05
C LYS A 85 -11.24 -9.75 -12.36
N PRO A 86 -12.50 -10.09 -12.68
CA PRO A 86 -13.03 -11.39 -12.31
C PRO A 86 -12.13 -12.46 -12.91
N ALA A 87 -11.77 -13.47 -12.12
CA ALA A 87 -11.09 -14.64 -12.67
C ALA A 87 -12.00 -15.15 -13.80
N ALA A 88 -11.46 -15.19 -15.03
CA ALA A 88 -12.20 -15.78 -16.13
C ALA A 88 -12.55 -17.20 -15.71
N GLU A 89 -13.85 -17.49 -15.65
CA GLU A 89 -14.41 -18.83 -15.52
C GLU A 89 -13.60 -19.79 -16.41
N PRO A 90 -13.10 -20.92 -15.89
CA PRO A 90 -12.43 -21.90 -16.73
C PRO A 90 -13.46 -22.51 -17.67
N GLY A 91 -13.47 -22.03 -18.93
CA GLY A 91 -13.96 -22.73 -20.10
C GLY A 91 -15.42 -23.15 -20.05
N GLY A 92 -16.30 -22.31 -20.61
CA GLY A 92 -17.52 -22.80 -21.24
C GLY A 92 -17.14 -23.93 -22.19
N THR A 93 -17.63 -25.13 -21.88
CA THR A 93 -17.49 -26.29 -22.75
C THR A 93 -18.34 -26.02 -23.98
N ASP A 94 -17.68 -25.50 -25.01
CA ASP A 94 -18.10 -25.67 -26.39
C ASP A 94 -18.29 -27.18 -26.65
N LYS A 95 -19.54 -27.62 -26.59
CA LYS A 95 -19.99 -28.87 -27.24
C LYS A 95 -20.88 -28.49 -28.42
N GLY A 96 -20.31 -27.77 -29.38
CA GLY A 96 -20.65 -28.00 -30.77
C GLY A 96 -20.02 -29.32 -31.22
N VAL A 97 -20.80 -30.42 -31.18
CA VAL A 97 -20.51 -31.60 -32.00
C VAL A 97 -21.63 -31.76 -33.00
N SER A 98 -21.26 -31.46 -34.24
CA SER A 98 -21.94 -31.74 -35.51
C SER A 98 -21.91 -33.23 -35.81
N ASP A 99 -22.92 -33.66 -36.57
CA ASP A 99 -22.98 -34.81 -37.48
C ASP A 99 -22.84 -36.24 -36.93
N ALA A 100 -24.00 -36.94 -36.90
CA ALA A 100 -24.21 -38.21 -37.61
C ALA A 100 -25.70 -38.45 -37.84
#